data_AF-A0A1Y5FGT2-F1
#
_entry.id   AF-A0A1Y5FGT2-F1
#
_cell.length_a   1.000
_cell.length_b   1.000
_cell.length_c   1.000
_cell.angle_alpha   90.00
_cell.angle_beta   90.00
_cell.angle_gamma   90.00
#
_symmetry.space_group_name_H-M   'P 1'
#
loop_
_entity.id
_entity.type
_entity.pdbx_description
1 polymer ?
#
loop_
_entity_poly.entity_id
_entity_poly.type
_entity_poly.pdbx_seq_one_letter_code
_entity_poly.pdbx_strand_id
1 'polypeptide(L)'
;MKARLLPTTGIGSLPFTNIDQAIEFSMKFDIPFLPELPKLDGDFITSYTLGSSSCLEEFRNITKELPRVKYQIPSPEFTQITPISQSNSLLFIDAPTIKDYSILENFIVSSKNEIGIHCCGTFDLEKIVKLNIKFFSFDARLIENPNDLMVTLLQNGVTPVIGIVSTHNKKAQRPENLSSWVKVIREYSMHCWLSPACGLAEFNNAECERTLSLLQEIRNEILLTQ
;
A
#
# COMPACT_ATOMS: atom_id res chain seq x y z
N MET A 1 19.79 10.82 -4.73
CA MET A 1 18.64 10.83 -3.79
C MET A 1 19.05 10.06 -2.55
N LYS A 2 18.88 10.61 -1.33
CA LYS A 2 19.17 9.84 -0.11
C LYS A 2 18.13 8.73 0.01
N ALA A 3 18.55 7.47 0.04
CA ALA A 3 17.66 6.37 0.40
C ALA A 3 17.06 6.71 1.78
N ARG A 4 15.73 6.84 1.86
CA ARG A 4 15.05 6.99 3.15
C ARG A 4 15.01 5.61 3.78
N LEU A 5 15.62 5.50 4.96
CA LEU A 5 15.52 4.32 5.81
C LEU A 5 14.03 4.12 6.18
N LEU A 6 13.49 2.92 5.96
CA LEU A 6 12.13 2.53 6.30
C LEU A 6 11.03 3.49 5.75
N PRO A 7 10.86 3.56 4.42
CA PRO A 7 9.95 4.54 3.81
C PRO A 7 8.48 4.21 4.08
N THR A 8 7.62 5.24 4.02
CA THR A 8 6.17 5.14 4.19
C THR A 8 5.39 5.33 2.89
N THR A 9 4.25 4.64 2.77
CA THR A 9 3.24 4.83 1.72
C THR A 9 1.82 4.68 2.28
N GLY A 10 0.80 5.19 1.58
CA GLY A 10 -0.61 4.98 1.91
C GLY A 10 -1.27 3.85 1.12
N ILE A 11 -2.54 3.58 1.45
CA ILE A 11 -3.47 2.71 0.70
C ILE A 11 -4.53 3.63 0.06
N GLY A 12 -4.74 3.49 -1.25
CA GLY A 12 -5.33 4.49 -2.17
C GLY A 12 -6.62 5.17 -1.71
N SER A 13 -7.54 4.44 -1.11
CA SER A 13 -8.89 4.95 -0.81
C SER A 13 -8.92 5.92 0.38
N LEU A 14 -9.42 7.14 0.18
CA LEU A 14 -9.47 8.20 1.19
C LEU A 14 -10.88 8.84 1.29
N PRO A 15 -11.21 9.53 2.40
CA PRO A 15 -12.55 10.04 2.64
C PRO A 15 -12.79 11.46 2.11
N PHE A 16 -11.80 12.05 1.43
CA PHE A 16 -11.86 13.44 0.96
C PHE A 16 -12.86 13.61 -0.19
N THR A 17 -13.41 14.82 -0.29
CA THR A 17 -14.26 15.26 -1.41
C THR A 17 -13.63 16.45 -2.14
N ASN A 18 -12.38 16.79 -1.82
CA ASN A 18 -11.60 17.83 -2.46
C ASN A 18 -10.29 17.20 -2.95
N ILE A 19 -9.99 17.39 -4.23
CA ILE A 19 -8.86 16.77 -4.93
C ILE A 19 -7.54 17.27 -4.34
N ASP A 20 -7.37 18.58 -4.22
CA ASP A 20 -6.16 19.22 -3.68
C ASP A 20 -5.81 18.67 -2.28
N GLN A 21 -6.80 18.59 -1.39
CA GLN A 21 -6.62 18.04 -0.04
C GLN A 21 -6.17 16.58 -0.05
N ALA A 22 -6.73 15.77 -0.96
CA ALA A 22 -6.37 14.36 -1.07
C ALA A 22 -4.93 14.18 -1.60
N ILE A 23 -4.55 14.97 -2.61
CA ILE A 23 -3.20 14.98 -3.16
C ILE A 23 -2.21 15.50 -2.11
N GLU A 24 -2.53 16.59 -1.41
CA GLU A 24 -1.70 17.13 -0.33
C GLU A 24 -1.48 16.08 0.76
N PHE A 25 -2.52 15.36 1.17
CA PHE A 25 -2.40 14.27 2.14
C PHE A 25 -1.45 13.17 1.66
N SER A 26 -1.59 12.74 0.40
CA SER A 26 -0.71 11.72 -0.20
C SER A 26 0.76 12.16 -0.26
N MET A 27 1.01 13.43 -0.57
CA MET A 27 2.36 14.00 -0.66
C MET A 27 3.10 14.07 0.69
N LYS A 28 2.42 13.83 1.82
CA LYS A 28 3.06 13.73 3.15
C LYS A 28 3.80 12.40 3.38
N PHE A 29 3.62 11.41 2.50
CA PHE A 29 4.30 10.11 2.57
C PHE A 29 5.65 10.14 1.84
N ASP A 30 6.57 9.23 2.20
CA ASP A 30 7.86 9.15 1.51
C ASP A 30 7.69 8.69 0.05
N ILE A 31 6.72 7.80 -0.18
CA ILE A 31 6.26 7.35 -1.49
C ILE A 31 4.81 7.80 -1.61
N PRO A 32 4.53 8.91 -2.32
CA PRO A 32 3.18 9.36 -2.58
C PRO A 32 2.40 8.32 -3.37
N PHE A 33 1.10 8.27 -3.14
CA PHE A 33 0.18 7.31 -3.76
C PHE A 33 -0.98 8.04 -4.44
N LEU A 34 -1.50 7.52 -5.55
CA LEU A 34 -2.69 8.09 -6.19
C LEU A 34 -3.88 8.00 -5.21
N PRO A 35 -4.48 9.13 -4.80
CA PRO A 35 -5.69 9.10 -4.00
C PRO A 35 -6.89 8.62 -4.81
N GLU A 36 -7.65 7.69 -4.25
CA GLU A 36 -8.98 7.29 -4.74
C GLU A 36 -10.02 7.91 -3.82
N LEU A 37 -11.05 8.54 -4.40
CA LEU A 37 -12.05 9.29 -3.64
C LEU A 37 -13.44 8.68 -3.82
N PRO A 38 -13.80 7.60 -3.08
CA PRO A 38 -15.06 6.89 -3.31
C PRO A 38 -16.33 7.74 -3.19
N LYS A 39 -16.26 8.84 -2.42
CA LYS A 39 -17.38 9.79 -2.27
C LYS A 39 -17.60 10.67 -3.50
N LEU A 40 -16.59 10.82 -4.37
CA LEU A 40 -16.67 11.56 -5.62
C LEU A 40 -16.79 10.62 -6.82
N ASP A 41 -15.94 9.59 -6.87
CA ASP A 41 -15.74 8.76 -8.06
C ASP A 41 -16.64 7.50 -8.06
N GLY A 42 -17.32 7.22 -6.95
CA GLY A 42 -18.01 5.95 -6.71
C GLY A 42 -17.07 4.87 -6.17
N ASP A 43 -17.53 3.63 -6.05
CA ASP A 43 -16.67 2.55 -5.57
C ASP A 43 -15.44 2.33 -6.49
N PHE A 44 -14.41 1.67 -5.95
CA PHE A 44 -13.11 1.57 -6.62
C PHE A 44 -13.15 0.84 -7.96
N ILE A 45 -13.97 -0.22 -8.09
CA ILE A 45 -14.09 -0.98 -9.33
C ILE A 45 -14.85 -0.17 -10.38
N THR A 46 -15.93 0.50 -9.95
CA THR A 46 -16.77 1.34 -10.81
C THR A 46 -15.97 2.53 -11.35
N SER A 47 -15.28 3.26 -10.47
CA SER A 47 -14.46 4.41 -10.87
C SER A 47 -13.35 4.04 -11.85
N TYR A 48 -12.70 2.88 -11.65
CA TYR A 48 -11.69 2.40 -12.57
C TYR A 48 -12.27 2.01 -13.93
N THR A 49 -13.38 1.28 -13.93
CA THR A 49 -14.04 0.80 -15.16
C THR A 49 -14.59 1.96 -15.99
N LEU A 50 -15.05 3.02 -15.35
CA LEU A 50 -15.53 4.24 -16.00
C LEU A 50 -14.40 5.23 -16.36
N GLY A 51 -13.16 4.95 -15.93
CA GLY A 51 -12.01 5.84 -16.14
C GLY A 51 -12.13 7.19 -15.42
N SER A 52 -12.87 7.25 -14.32
CA SER A 52 -13.31 8.49 -13.67
C SER A 52 -12.49 8.87 -12.43
N SER A 53 -11.20 8.52 -12.36
CA SER A 53 -10.36 8.90 -11.22
C SER A 53 -10.11 10.41 -11.22
N SER A 54 -10.76 11.13 -10.31
CA SER A 54 -10.70 12.60 -10.25
C SER A 54 -9.29 13.13 -9.98
N CYS A 55 -8.46 12.35 -9.27
CA CYS A 55 -7.10 12.77 -8.90
C CYS A 55 -6.04 12.46 -9.97
N LEU A 56 -6.33 11.64 -10.98
CA LEU A 56 -5.29 11.00 -11.80
C LEU A 56 -4.38 12.00 -12.53
N GLU A 57 -4.97 12.91 -13.31
CA GLU A 57 -4.20 13.82 -14.16
C GLU A 57 -3.41 14.84 -13.34
N GLU A 58 -4.03 15.40 -12.30
CA GLU A 58 -3.35 16.35 -11.41
C GLU A 58 -2.22 15.68 -10.62
N PHE A 59 -2.46 14.49 -10.07
CA PHE A 59 -1.45 13.72 -9.35
C PHE A 59 -0.26 13.38 -10.27
N ARG A 60 -0.51 12.93 -11.51
CA ARG A 60 0.56 12.69 -12.52
C ARG A 60 1.39 13.93 -12.76
N ASN A 61 0.75 15.08 -12.95
CA ASN A 61 1.44 16.34 -13.25
C ASN A 61 2.34 16.80 -12.10
N ILE A 62 1.87 16.70 -10.85
CA ILE A 62 2.61 17.13 -9.67
C ILE A 62 3.75 16.15 -9.32
N THR A 63 3.59 14.87 -9.66
CA THR A 63 4.53 13.81 -9.27
C THR A 63 5.50 13.35 -10.36
N LYS A 64 5.45 13.94 -11.56
CA LYS A 64 6.27 13.54 -12.72
C LYS A 64 7.79 13.54 -12.46
N GLU A 65 8.27 14.44 -11.60
CA GLU A 65 9.71 14.57 -11.26
C GLU A 65 10.10 13.73 -10.04
N LEU A 66 9.14 13.07 -9.38
CA LEU A 66 9.43 12.19 -8.26
C LEU A 66 10.03 10.87 -8.77
N PRO A 67 10.92 10.23 -8.00
CA PRO A 67 11.56 8.98 -8.43
C PRO A 67 10.57 7.81 -8.53
N ARG A 68 9.54 7.82 -7.68
CA ARG A 68 8.64 6.70 -7.39
C ARG A 68 7.34 7.26 -6.86
N VAL A 69 6.24 6.80 -7.43
CA VAL A 69 4.88 7.03 -6.93
C VAL A 69 4.07 5.75 -7.04
N LYS A 70 3.19 5.52 -6.09
CA LYS A 70 2.35 4.33 -6.03
C LYS A 70 1.01 4.58 -6.73
N TYR A 71 0.58 3.65 -7.56
CA TYR A 71 -0.76 3.60 -8.11
C TYR A 71 -1.42 2.31 -7.67
N GLN A 72 -2.66 2.37 -7.22
CA GLN A 72 -3.47 1.18 -6.98
C GLN A 72 -4.44 0.95 -8.13
N ILE A 73 -4.67 -0.32 -8.42
CA ILE A 73 -5.64 -0.79 -9.41
C ILE A 73 -6.50 -1.88 -8.76
N PRO A 74 -7.77 -2.03 -9.15
CA PRO A 74 -8.60 -3.13 -8.65
C PRO A 74 -7.97 -4.49 -9.00
N SER A 75 -8.34 -5.56 -8.30
CA SER A 75 -7.90 -6.90 -8.71
C SER A 75 -8.44 -7.27 -10.10
N PRO A 76 -7.61 -7.88 -10.98
CA PRO A 76 -8.06 -8.37 -12.30
C PRO A 76 -9.10 -9.51 -12.18
N GLU A 77 -9.29 -10.04 -10.97
CA GLU A 77 -10.39 -10.96 -10.65
C GLU A 77 -11.77 -10.32 -10.84
N PHE A 78 -11.87 -8.98 -10.80
CA PHE A 78 -13.15 -8.27 -10.81
C PHE A 78 -13.41 -7.44 -12.06
N THR A 79 -12.38 -7.01 -12.79
CA THR A 79 -12.55 -6.17 -13.97
C THR A 79 -11.36 -6.29 -14.93
N GLN A 80 -11.57 -5.91 -16.19
CA GLN A 80 -10.48 -5.81 -17.16
C GLN A 80 -9.65 -4.57 -16.86
N ILE A 81 -8.34 -4.75 -16.73
CA ILE A 81 -7.43 -3.68 -16.29
C ILE A 81 -6.56 -3.24 -17.46
N THR A 82 -6.57 -1.93 -17.72
CA THR A 82 -5.53 -1.30 -18.54
C THR A 82 -4.54 -0.62 -17.59
N PRO A 83 -3.28 -1.08 -17.49
CA PRO A 83 -2.33 -0.52 -16.53
C PRO A 83 -2.08 0.97 -16.77
N ILE A 84 -2.07 1.76 -15.70
CA ILE A 84 -1.52 3.11 -15.73
C ILE A 84 -0.02 2.99 -15.99
N SER A 85 0.48 3.66 -17.04
CA SER A 85 1.89 3.64 -17.41
C SER A 85 2.52 5.01 -17.23
N GLN A 86 3.37 5.13 -16.21
CA GLN A 86 4.31 6.24 -16.05
C GLN A 86 5.68 5.64 -15.66
N SER A 87 6.78 6.23 -16.13
CA SER A 87 8.12 5.66 -15.92
C SER A 87 8.53 5.53 -14.44
N ASN A 88 7.93 6.31 -13.55
CA ASN A 88 8.14 6.29 -12.11
C ASN A 88 7.00 5.62 -11.31
N SER A 89 6.04 4.95 -11.99
CA SER A 89 4.90 4.32 -11.32
C SER A 89 5.23 2.95 -10.74
N LEU A 90 4.89 2.76 -9.47
CA LEU A 90 4.83 1.47 -8.80
C LEU A 90 3.37 1.02 -8.77
N LEU A 91 3.04 -0.04 -9.49
CA LEU A 91 1.67 -0.50 -9.63
C LEU A 91 1.33 -1.52 -8.55
N PHE A 92 0.27 -1.31 -7.79
CA PHE A 92 -0.21 -2.23 -6.76
C PHE A 92 -1.61 -2.74 -7.12
N ILE A 93 -1.77 -4.05 -7.15
CA ILE A 93 -3.09 -4.69 -7.26
C ILE A 93 -3.75 -4.67 -5.88
N ASP A 94 -4.93 -4.08 -5.79
CA ASP A 94 -5.77 -4.09 -4.60
C ASP A 94 -6.60 -5.39 -4.56
N ALA A 95 -6.12 -6.35 -3.79
CA ALA A 95 -6.73 -7.67 -3.61
C ALA A 95 -6.91 -7.92 -2.11
N PRO A 96 -7.86 -7.23 -1.43
CA PRO A 96 -8.05 -7.34 0.03
C PRO A 96 -8.29 -8.78 0.48
N THR A 97 -8.81 -9.63 -0.40
CA THR A 97 -8.76 -11.09 -0.30
C THR A 97 -8.39 -11.64 -1.67
N ILE A 98 -7.50 -12.63 -1.73
CA ILE A 98 -7.13 -13.28 -2.99
C ILE A 98 -7.95 -14.56 -3.14
N LYS A 99 -8.76 -14.65 -4.20
CA LYS A 99 -9.61 -15.83 -4.47
C LYS A 99 -8.97 -16.73 -5.52
N ASP A 100 -8.38 -16.14 -6.56
CA ASP A 100 -7.75 -16.87 -7.67
C ASP A 100 -6.35 -16.33 -7.99
N TYR A 101 -5.35 -17.08 -7.54
CA TYR A 101 -3.94 -16.78 -7.79
C TYR A 101 -3.57 -16.90 -9.28
N SER A 102 -4.30 -17.72 -10.05
CA SER A 102 -4.01 -17.95 -11.47
C SER A 102 -4.34 -16.71 -12.30
N ILE A 103 -5.44 -16.01 -11.96
CA ILE A 103 -5.79 -14.74 -12.62
C ILE A 103 -4.74 -13.68 -12.32
N LEU A 104 -4.28 -13.59 -11.07
CA LEU A 104 -3.21 -12.68 -10.69
C LEU A 104 -1.90 -13.00 -11.43
N GLU A 105 -1.50 -14.27 -11.47
CA GLU A 105 -0.30 -14.73 -12.17
C GLU A 105 -0.34 -14.36 -13.65
N ASN A 106 -1.45 -14.64 -14.35
CA ASN A 106 -1.62 -14.28 -15.75
C ASN A 106 -1.50 -12.77 -16.00
N PHE A 107 -2.09 -11.96 -15.11
CA PHE A 107 -1.97 -10.50 -15.19
C PHE A 107 -0.52 -10.03 -14.94
N ILE A 108 0.15 -10.59 -13.93
CA ILE A 108 1.53 -10.23 -13.59
C ILE A 108 2.49 -10.60 -14.73
N VAL A 109 2.37 -11.79 -15.30
CA VAL A 109 3.21 -12.27 -16.41
C VAL A 109 3.02 -11.44 -17.68
N SER A 110 1.79 -10.98 -17.93
CA SER A 110 1.50 -10.11 -19.09
C SER A 110 1.88 -8.64 -18.87
N SER A 111 2.10 -8.22 -17.61
CA SER A 111 2.52 -6.87 -17.27
C SER A 111 4.01 -6.65 -17.55
N LYS A 112 4.34 -5.45 -18.05
CA LYS A 112 5.73 -4.98 -18.18
C LYS A 112 6.22 -4.19 -16.97
N ASN A 113 5.34 -3.93 -16.00
CA ASN A 113 5.64 -3.15 -14.81
C ASN A 113 6.05 -4.06 -13.65
N GLU A 114 6.88 -3.56 -12.73
CA GLU A 114 7.02 -4.16 -11.41
C GLU A 114 5.68 -4.06 -10.67
N ILE A 115 5.14 -5.21 -10.26
CA ILE A 115 3.84 -5.31 -9.61
C ILE A 115 4.01 -5.48 -8.10
N GLY A 116 3.24 -4.72 -7.34
CA GLY A 116 2.93 -4.98 -5.95
C GLY A 116 1.54 -5.59 -5.79
N ILE A 117 1.29 -6.28 -4.68
CA ILE A 117 -0.05 -6.68 -4.27
C ILE A 117 -0.33 -6.08 -2.89
N HIS A 118 -1.52 -5.54 -2.70
CA HIS A 118 -2.08 -5.24 -1.38
C HIS A 118 -3.12 -6.29 -1.01
N CYS A 119 -2.94 -6.94 0.13
CA CYS A 119 -3.88 -7.90 0.70
C CYS A 119 -3.96 -7.71 2.22
N CYS A 120 -5.04 -7.09 2.69
CA CYS A 120 -5.28 -6.87 4.12
C CYS A 120 -6.11 -7.98 4.79
N GLY A 121 -6.42 -9.05 4.06
CA GLY A 121 -7.14 -10.24 4.52
C GLY A 121 -6.24 -11.47 4.56
N THR A 122 -6.85 -12.66 4.49
CA THR A 122 -6.10 -13.92 4.48
C THR A 122 -5.41 -14.15 3.14
N PHE A 123 -4.21 -14.72 3.19
CA PHE A 123 -3.43 -15.09 2.01
C PHE A 123 -2.62 -16.36 2.27
N ASP A 124 -2.16 -16.98 1.18
CA ASP A 124 -1.30 -18.16 1.18
C ASP A 124 0.11 -17.71 0.80
N LEU A 125 1.02 -17.70 1.77
CA LEU A 125 2.38 -17.20 1.58
C LEU A 125 3.14 -17.97 0.50
N GLU A 126 2.95 -19.30 0.41
CA GLU A 126 3.63 -20.12 -0.59
C GLU A 126 3.19 -19.74 -2.00
N LYS A 127 1.91 -19.37 -2.17
CA LYS A 127 1.41 -18.88 -3.46
C LYS A 127 1.88 -17.47 -3.73
N ILE A 128 1.87 -16.58 -2.73
CA ILE A 128 2.36 -15.20 -2.87
C ILE A 128 3.80 -15.15 -3.38
N VAL A 129 4.72 -15.93 -2.81
CA VAL A 129 6.13 -15.89 -3.24
C VAL A 129 6.38 -16.54 -4.60
N LYS A 130 5.44 -17.34 -5.10
CA LYS A 130 5.46 -17.88 -6.46
C LYS A 130 4.95 -16.87 -7.48
N LEU A 131 4.18 -15.87 -7.05
CA LEU A 131 3.83 -14.74 -7.92
C LEU A 131 5.09 -13.92 -8.15
N ASN A 132 5.41 -13.61 -9.41
CA ASN A 132 6.55 -12.77 -9.79
C ASN A 132 6.31 -11.28 -9.47
N ILE A 133 6.05 -10.97 -8.19
CA ILE A 133 5.77 -9.63 -7.68
C ILE A 133 7.00 -9.03 -7.02
N LYS A 134 7.07 -7.70 -7.03
CA LYS A 134 8.14 -6.94 -6.39
C LYS A 134 7.81 -6.52 -4.97
N PHE A 135 6.54 -6.24 -4.68
CA PHE A 135 6.09 -5.74 -3.39
C PHE A 135 4.91 -6.54 -2.86
N PHE A 136 4.87 -6.78 -1.56
CA PHE A 136 3.72 -7.39 -0.91
C PHE A 136 3.31 -6.57 0.31
N SER A 137 2.11 -5.97 0.23
CA SER A 137 1.52 -5.16 1.28
C SER A 137 0.46 -5.95 2.04
N PHE A 138 0.59 -5.99 3.37
CA PHE A 138 -0.26 -6.82 4.22
C PHE A 138 -0.57 -6.17 5.56
N ASP A 139 -1.63 -6.64 6.23
CA ASP A 139 -1.97 -6.21 7.59
C ASP A 139 -1.09 -6.94 8.61
N ALA A 140 -0.29 -6.18 9.37
CA ALA A 140 0.64 -6.70 10.37
C ALA A 140 -0.04 -7.56 11.45
N ARG A 141 -1.33 -7.31 11.75
CA ARG A 141 -2.08 -8.03 12.80
C ARG A 141 -2.37 -9.47 12.43
N LEU A 142 -2.40 -9.80 11.15
CA LEU A 142 -2.71 -11.15 10.67
C LEU A 142 -1.50 -12.09 10.75
N ILE A 143 -0.35 -11.59 11.17
CA ILE A 143 0.92 -12.31 11.13
C ILE A 143 1.33 -12.73 12.53
N GLU A 144 1.36 -14.04 12.75
CA GLU A 144 1.80 -14.64 14.02
C GLU A 144 3.33 -14.63 14.17
N ASN A 145 4.05 -14.92 13.07
CA ASN A 145 5.52 -15.01 13.05
C ASN A 145 6.14 -14.00 12.07
N PRO A 146 6.34 -12.72 12.48
CA PRO A 146 6.84 -11.67 11.60
C PRO A 146 8.21 -12.00 10.97
N ASN A 147 9.12 -12.63 11.72
CA ASN A 147 10.45 -12.94 11.22
C ASN A 147 10.40 -13.95 10.06
N ASP A 148 9.65 -15.04 10.21
CA ASP A 148 9.55 -16.08 9.19
C ASP A 148 8.93 -15.54 7.91
N LEU A 149 7.89 -14.69 8.03
CA LEU A 149 7.30 -14.00 6.89
C LEU A 149 8.33 -13.10 6.19
N MET A 150 9.05 -12.27 6.94
CA MET A 150 10.03 -11.31 6.39
C MET A 150 11.17 -12.04 5.68
N VAL A 151 11.73 -13.07 6.30
CA VAL A 151 12.79 -13.90 5.69
C VAL A 151 12.28 -14.53 4.40
N THR A 152 11.08 -15.13 4.42
CA THR A 152 10.50 -15.80 3.26
C THR A 152 10.28 -14.83 2.10
N LEU A 153 9.69 -13.64 2.35
CA LEU A 153 9.48 -12.63 1.32
C LEU A 153 10.81 -12.14 0.73
N LEU A 154 11.77 -11.77 1.58
CA LEU A 154 13.04 -11.19 1.15
C LEU A 154 13.92 -12.20 0.39
N GLN A 155 13.95 -13.47 0.80
CA GLN A 155 14.66 -14.53 0.08
C GLN A 155 14.09 -14.77 -1.33
N ASN A 156 12.80 -14.49 -1.53
CA ASN A 156 12.13 -14.56 -2.83
C ASN A 156 12.15 -13.20 -3.58
N GLY A 157 12.92 -12.22 -3.11
CA GLY A 157 13.08 -10.92 -3.77
C GLY A 157 11.87 -9.97 -3.64
N VAL A 158 10.90 -10.33 -2.81
CA VAL A 158 9.68 -9.56 -2.55
C VAL A 158 9.93 -8.57 -1.40
N THR A 159 9.70 -7.29 -1.65
CA THR A 159 9.83 -6.22 -0.65
C THR A 159 8.55 -6.13 0.20
N PRO A 160 8.62 -6.35 1.53
CA PRO A 160 7.48 -6.24 2.42
C PRO A 160 7.03 -4.77 2.58
N VAL A 161 5.72 -4.53 2.50
CA VAL A 161 5.08 -3.24 2.83
C VAL A 161 4.12 -3.46 4.00
N ILE A 162 4.58 -3.12 5.19
CA ILE A 162 4.00 -3.61 6.44
C ILE A 162 2.91 -2.63 6.89
N GLY A 163 1.66 -3.09 6.89
CA GLY A 163 0.50 -2.39 7.41
C GLY A 163 0.54 -2.29 8.94
N ILE A 164 1.40 -1.42 9.46
CA ILE A 164 1.74 -1.30 10.89
C ILE A 164 0.82 -0.37 11.67
N VAL A 165 -0.16 0.24 11.01
CA VAL A 165 -1.26 0.96 11.66
C VAL A 165 -2.56 0.25 11.31
N SER A 166 -3.22 -0.31 12.32
CA SER A 166 -4.55 -0.89 12.17
C SER A 166 -5.55 0.20 11.81
N THR A 167 -6.31 -0.01 10.75
CA THR A 167 -7.39 0.88 10.29
C THR A 167 -8.76 0.24 10.41
N HIS A 168 -8.86 -0.90 11.08
CA HIS A 168 -10.12 -1.62 11.29
C HIS A 168 -10.99 -0.88 12.31
N ASN A 169 -12.31 -1.04 12.21
CA ASN A 169 -13.30 -0.37 13.08
C ASN A 169 -13.26 1.18 13.02
N LYS A 170 -12.83 1.76 11.88
CA LYS A 170 -12.78 3.21 11.66
C LYS A 170 -11.91 3.96 12.68
N LYS A 171 -10.89 3.31 13.22
CA LYS A 171 -9.95 3.92 14.17
C LYS A 171 -8.52 3.51 13.86
N ALA A 172 -7.63 4.50 13.85
CA ALA A 172 -6.20 4.29 13.73
C ALA A 172 -5.64 3.82 15.07
N GLN A 173 -5.04 2.62 15.09
CA GLN A 173 -4.52 2.01 16.31
C GLN A 173 -3.21 1.27 16.05
N ARG A 174 -2.41 1.14 17.11
CA ARG A 174 -1.24 0.27 17.11
C ARG A 174 -1.73 -1.19 17.04
N PRO A 175 -1.10 -2.05 16.22
CA PRO A 175 -1.45 -3.47 16.20
C PRO A 175 -1.04 -4.11 17.53
N GLU A 176 -1.81 -5.09 18.00
CA GLU A 176 -1.57 -5.76 19.29
C GLU A 176 -0.21 -6.47 19.34
N ASN A 177 0.24 -6.99 18.19
CA ASN A 177 1.54 -7.62 18.01
C ASN A 177 2.67 -6.64 17.60
N LEU A 178 2.51 -5.33 17.85
CA LEU A 178 3.50 -4.31 17.46
C LEU A 178 4.91 -4.60 18.01
N SER A 179 5.01 -5.08 19.26
CA SER A 179 6.31 -5.38 19.89
C SER A 179 7.13 -6.42 19.12
N SER A 180 6.45 -7.46 18.61
CA SER A 180 7.07 -8.48 17.75
C SER A 180 7.56 -7.88 16.42
N TRP A 181 6.77 -6.96 15.85
CA TRP A 181 7.13 -6.27 14.62
C TRP A 181 8.28 -5.29 14.78
N VAL A 182 8.34 -4.50 15.86
CA VAL A 182 9.39 -3.49 16.08
C VAL A 182 10.79 -4.12 16.00
N LYS A 183 10.99 -5.27 16.64
CA LYS A 183 12.28 -5.98 16.62
C LYS A 183 12.66 -6.41 15.19
N VAL A 184 11.72 -7.02 14.47
CA VAL A 184 11.96 -7.55 13.12
C VAL A 184 12.16 -6.42 12.11
N ILE A 185 11.32 -5.38 12.13
CA ILE A 185 11.44 -4.24 11.21
C ILE A 185 12.76 -3.53 11.40
N ARG A 186 13.27 -3.42 12.64
CA ARG A 186 14.58 -2.81 12.89
C ARG A 186 15.69 -3.53 12.14
N GLU A 187 15.71 -4.86 12.23
CA GLU A 187 16.68 -5.72 11.55
C GLU A 187 16.62 -5.55 10.02
N TYR A 188 15.42 -5.40 9.47
CA TYR A 188 15.16 -5.29 8.02
C TYR A 188 14.80 -3.87 7.55
N SER A 189 15.19 -2.83 8.29
CA SER A 189 14.73 -1.44 8.08
C SER A 189 15.12 -0.83 6.72
N MET A 190 16.16 -1.37 6.09
CA MET A 190 16.59 -1.00 4.73
C MET A 190 15.84 -1.77 3.62
N HIS A 191 15.03 -2.77 3.98
CA HIS A 191 14.46 -3.75 3.06
C HIS A 191 12.92 -3.84 3.12
N CYS A 192 12.25 -2.97 3.88
CA CYS A 192 10.80 -2.95 3.98
C CYS A 192 10.25 -1.53 4.09
N TRP A 193 8.96 -1.39 3.82
CA TRP A 193 8.22 -0.14 3.91
C TRP A 193 7.14 -0.25 4.98
N LEU A 194 6.61 0.89 5.43
CA LEU A 194 5.46 0.95 6.33
C LEU A 194 4.24 1.58 5.65
N SER A 195 3.06 1.11 6.02
CA SER A 195 1.79 1.70 5.58
C SER A 195 0.72 1.57 6.67
N PRO A 196 -0.44 2.23 6.50
CA PRO A 196 -1.68 1.76 7.11
C PRO A 196 -2.05 0.35 6.60
N ALA A 197 -2.83 -0.39 7.38
CA ALA A 197 -3.21 -1.76 7.06
C ALA A 197 -4.24 -1.87 5.91
N CYS A 198 -5.05 -0.84 5.68
CA CYS A 198 -6.06 -0.78 4.63
C CYS A 198 -6.35 0.69 4.28
N GLY A 199 -7.23 0.94 3.31
CA GLY A 199 -7.71 2.28 2.94
C GLY A 199 -8.45 3.00 4.07
N LEU A 200 -8.60 4.32 3.92
CA LEU A 200 -9.19 5.24 4.89
C LEU A 200 -10.52 5.84 4.43
N ALA A 201 -11.17 5.30 3.39
CA ALA A 201 -12.40 5.84 2.81
C ALA A 201 -13.54 6.07 3.84
N GLU A 202 -13.61 5.22 4.87
CA GLU A 202 -14.62 5.26 5.92
C GLU A 202 -14.29 6.21 7.09
N PHE A 203 -13.13 6.85 7.06
CA PHE A 203 -12.67 7.78 8.09
C PHE A 203 -13.13 9.21 7.80
N ASN A 204 -12.81 10.14 8.70
CA ASN A 204 -12.82 11.57 8.41
C ASN A 204 -11.39 12.12 8.22
N ASN A 205 -11.29 13.37 7.76
CA ASN A 205 -9.99 14.00 7.47
C ASN A 205 -9.07 14.06 8.71
N ALA A 206 -9.62 14.35 9.89
CA ALA A 206 -8.82 14.41 11.13
C ALA A 206 -8.27 13.03 11.52
N GLU A 207 -9.02 11.97 11.27
CA GLU A 207 -8.54 10.61 11.51
C GLU A 207 -7.50 10.15 10.48
N CYS A 208 -7.55 10.67 9.24
CA CYS A 208 -6.49 10.45 8.26
C CYS A 208 -5.16 11.04 8.74
N GLU A 209 -5.18 12.29 9.21
CA GLU A 209 -4.00 12.93 9.81
C GLU A 209 -3.51 12.18 11.05
N ARG A 210 -4.44 11.71 11.90
CA ARG A 210 -4.09 10.88 13.06
C ARG A 210 -3.43 9.55 12.66
N THR A 211 -3.91 8.91 11.59
CA THR A 211 -3.33 7.67 11.05
C THR A 211 -1.90 7.89 10.60
N LEU A 212 -1.67 8.97 9.83
CA LEU A 212 -0.33 9.32 9.37
C LEU A 212 0.60 9.67 10.55
N SER A 213 0.09 10.43 11.52
CA SER A 213 0.86 10.80 12.72
C SER A 213 1.28 9.55 13.49
N LEU A 214 0.36 8.61 13.70
CA LEU A 214 0.66 7.33 14.35
C LEU A 214 1.66 6.48 13.55
N LEU A 215 1.55 6.44 12.23
CA LEU A 215 2.50 5.75 11.35
C LEU A 215 3.91 6.34 11.51
N GLN A 216 4.02 7.67 11.55
CA GLN A 216 5.29 8.37 11.75
C GLN A 216 5.86 8.16 13.15
N GLU A 217 5.02 8.16 14.19
CA GLU A 217 5.42 7.84 15.56
C GLU A 217 6.01 6.43 15.66
N ILE A 218 5.32 5.41 15.11
CA ILE A 218 5.80 4.03 15.11
C ILE A 218 7.12 3.92 14.32
N ARG A 219 7.21 4.56 13.14
CA ARG A 219 8.46 4.60 12.36
C ARG A 219 9.59 5.18 13.21
N ASN A 220 9.37 6.31 13.87
CA ASN A 220 10.39 6.97 14.68
C ASN A 220 10.79 6.10 15.87
N GLU A 221 9.84 5.43 16.53
CA GLU A 221 10.13 4.47 17.61
C GLU A 221 11.08 3.37 17.15
N ILE A 222 10.78 2.75 16.00
CA ILE A 222 11.60 1.68 15.42
C ILE A 222 13.03 2.17 15.14
N LEU A 223 13.18 3.41 14.64
CA LEU A 223 14.46 3.99 14.25
C LEU A 223 15.27 4.61 15.41
N LEU A 224 14.62 5.05 16.50
CA LEU A 224 15.27 5.82 17.58
C LEU A 224 15.61 5.02 18.83
N THR A 225 14.91 3.93 19.15
CA THR A 225 15.34 3.11 20.28
C THR A 225 16.64 2.40 19.88
N GLN A 226 17.73 2.63 20.60
CA GLN A 226 18.96 1.82 20.54
C GLN A 226 18.99 0.93 21.77
#